data_AF-A0A7J2RID3-F1
#
_entry.id   AF-A0A7J2RID3-F1
#
_cell.length_a   1.000
_cell.length_b   1.000
_cell.length_c   1.000
_cell.angle_alpha   90.00
_cell.angle_beta   90.00
_cell.angle_gamma   90.00
#
_symmetry.space_group_name_H-M   'P 1'
#
loop_
_entity.id
_entity.type
_entity.pdbx_description
1 polymer ?
#
loop_
_entity_poly.entity_id
_entity_poly.type
_entity_poly.pdbx_seq_one_letter_code
_entity_poly.pdbx_strand_id
1 'polypeptide(L)'
;MMKAKKWKSVVLKNARVRQIRTNFRVVLNLTIHAELKRLSRLKELYYDKRISRALTPSQRKREIDLSDATADLLTAISHSPLRCYEASRCLSLESSELSSVYATLASDMVWNPLTKSWICIDCYNYYYGTEEKKQVIRDIFEKIKQEEKSFDEWFKKQVEF
;
A
#
# COMPACT_ATOMS: atom_id res chain seq x y z
N MET A 1 -26.78 7.32 -12.68
CA MET A 1 -26.16 7.37 -11.34
C MET A 1 -25.45 6.03 -11.06
N MET A 2 -24.11 6.00 -11.02
CA MET A 2 -23.40 4.82 -10.50
C MET A 2 -23.71 4.71 -9.01
N LYS A 3 -24.31 3.59 -8.57
CA LYS A 3 -24.55 3.33 -7.14
C LYS A 3 -23.22 3.42 -6.40
N ALA A 4 -23.15 4.25 -5.35
CA ALA A 4 -21.96 4.33 -4.50
C ALA A 4 -21.61 2.92 -4.01
N LYS A 5 -20.38 2.46 -4.30
CA LYS A 5 -19.91 1.16 -3.83
C LYS A 5 -19.95 1.16 -2.30
N LYS A 6 -20.60 0.15 -1.70
CA LYS A 6 -20.73 0.03 -0.25
C LYS A 6 -19.37 -0.26 0.39
N TRP A 7 -19.12 0.36 1.54
CA TRP A 7 -18.03 -0.02 2.44
C TRP A 7 -18.22 -1.48 2.87
N LYS A 8 -17.15 -2.28 2.87
CA LYS A 8 -17.20 -3.69 3.27
C LYS A 8 -16.17 -3.91 4.38
N SER A 9 -16.63 -4.28 5.56
CA SER A 9 -15.77 -4.70 6.67
C SER A 9 -15.68 -6.22 6.72
N VAL A 10 -14.49 -6.76 6.95
CA VAL A 10 -14.29 -8.18 7.22
C VAL A 10 -14.07 -8.35 8.71
N VAL A 11 -15.17 -8.55 9.43
CA VAL A 11 -15.15 -8.74 10.90
C VAL A 11 -15.18 -10.23 11.21
N LEU A 12 -14.10 -10.74 11.79
CA LEU A 12 -13.99 -12.13 12.21
C LEU A 12 -14.57 -12.30 13.62
N LYS A 13 -15.79 -12.85 13.72
CA LYS A 13 -16.48 -13.03 15.01
C LYS A 13 -15.79 -14.04 15.94
N ASN A 14 -15.15 -15.07 15.37
CA ASN A 14 -14.52 -16.13 16.14
C ASN A 14 -13.08 -15.76 16.55
N ALA A 15 -12.77 -15.85 17.86
CA ALA A 15 -11.46 -15.54 18.42
C ALA A 15 -10.32 -16.41 17.84
N ARG A 16 -10.56 -17.70 17.63
CA ARG A 16 -9.59 -18.62 17.02
C ARG A 16 -9.29 -18.22 15.57
N VAL A 17 -10.30 -17.80 14.81
CA VAL A 17 -10.10 -17.34 13.42
C VAL A 17 -9.34 -16.02 13.39
N ARG A 18 -9.59 -15.10 14.33
CA ARG A 18 -8.80 -13.87 14.50
C ARG A 18 -7.34 -14.18 14.80
N GLN A 19 -7.07 -15.10 15.71
CA GLN A 19 -5.72 -15.54 16.04
C GLN A 19 -5.01 -16.18 14.84
N ILE A 20 -5.69 -17.08 14.12
CA ILE A 20 -5.17 -17.69 12.89
C ILE A 20 -4.81 -16.60 11.88
N ARG A 21 -5.70 -15.63 11.63
CA ARG A 21 -5.43 -14.49 10.75
C ARG A 21 -4.18 -13.75 11.21
N THR A 22 -4.10 -13.34 12.47
CA THR A 22 -2.95 -12.60 13.01
C THR A 22 -1.65 -13.39 12.80
N ASN A 23 -1.64 -14.70 13.10
CA ASN A 23 -0.48 -15.55 12.89
C ASN A 23 -0.06 -15.62 11.41
N PHE A 24 -1.03 -15.82 10.50
CA PHE A 24 -0.74 -15.81 9.07
C PHE A 24 -0.17 -14.49 8.59
N ARG A 25 -0.71 -13.36 9.08
CA ARG A 25 -0.20 -12.04 8.75
C ARG A 25 1.23 -11.83 9.24
N VAL A 26 1.55 -12.28 10.45
CA VAL A 26 2.91 -12.25 10.99
C VAL A 26 3.87 -13.07 10.12
N VAL A 27 3.50 -14.32 9.80
CA VAL A 27 4.32 -15.19 8.94
C VAL A 27 4.54 -14.58 7.55
N LEU A 28 3.50 -14.03 6.95
CA LEU A 28 3.61 -13.36 5.64
C LEU A 28 4.53 -12.15 5.72
N ASN A 29 4.39 -11.29 6.72
CA ASN A 29 5.28 -10.13 6.89
C ASN A 29 6.74 -10.53 7.12
N LEU A 30 6.99 -11.56 7.93
CA LEU A 30 8.35 -12.07 8.14
C LEU A 30 8.95 -12.61 6.84
N THR A 31 8.15 -13.37 6.08
CA THR A 31 8.55 -13.89 4.77
C THR A 31 8.87 -12.77 3.78
N ILE A 32 8.00 -11.76 3.70
CA ILE A 32 8.17 -10.56 2.88
C ILE A 32 9.48 -9.84 3.26
N HIS A 33 9.72 -9.62 4.55
CA HIS A 33 10.90 -8.91 5.02
C HIS A 33 12.18 -9.71 4.71
N ALA A 34 12.15 -11.02 4.92
CA ALA A 34 13.25 -11.90 4.55
C ALA A 34 13.55 -11.85 3.04
N GLU A 35 12.52 -11.83 2.21
CA GLU A 35 12.66 -11.76 0.76
C GLU A 35 13.20 -10.41 0.28
N LEU A 36 12.68 -9.30 0.81
CA LEU A 36 13.23 -7.96 0.52
C LEU A 36 14.71 -7.86 0.92
N LYS A 37 15.09 -8.43 2.07
CA LYS A 37 16.48 -8.49 2.52
C LYS A 37 17.35 -9.34 1.59
N ARG A 38 16.83 -10.47 1.10
CA ARG A 38 17.51 -11.33 0.12
C ARG A 38 17.73 -10.59 -1.20
N LEU A 39 16.71 -9.93 -1.72
CA LEU A 39 16.79 -9.13 -2.95
C LEU A 39 17.79 -7.97 -2.80
N SER A 40 17.76 -7.24 -1.68
CA SER A 40 18.72 -6.15 -1.40
C SER A 40 20.17 -6.64 -1.44
N ARG A 41 20.46 -7.74 -0.73
CA ARG A 41 21.81 -8.35 -0.72
C ARG A 41 22.27 -8.77 -2.12
N LEU A 42 21.37 -9.32 -2.93
CA LEU A 42 21.70 -9.68 -4.31
C LEU A 42 21.99 -8.45 -5.17
N LYS A 43 21.25 -7.36 -4.98
CA LYS A 43 21.49 -6.09 -5.68
C LYS A 43 22.82 -5.45 -5.28
N GLU A 44 23.19 -5.50 -4.00
CA GLU A 44 24.48 -5.02 -3.48
C GLU A 44 25.66 -5.69 -4.22
N LEU A 45 25.59 -7.00 -4.50
CA LEU A 45 26.62 -7.70 -5.26
C LEU A 45 26.83 -7.13 -6.68
N TYR A 46 25.80 -6.55 -7.29
CA TYR A 46 25.91 -5.90 -8.61
C TYR A 46 26.38 -4.46 -8.48
N TYR A 47 25.98 -3.75 -7.42
CA TYR A 47 26.47 -2.42 -7.11
C TYR A 47 27.98 -2.41 -6.87
N ASP A 48 28.49 -3.31 -6.03
CA ASP A 48 29.93 -3.45 -5.74
C ASP A 48 30.73 -3.83 -7.00
N LYS A 49 30.14 -4.69 -7.84
CA LYS A 49 30.72 -5.04 -9.14
C LYS A 49 30.77 -3.84 -10.07
N ARG A 50 29.74 -2.99 -10.08
CA ARG A 50 29.68 -1.78 -10.92
C ARG A 50 30.72 -0.75 -10.52
N ILE A 51 31.01 -0.64 -9.21
CA ILE A 51 32.09 0.21 -8.68
C ILE A 51 33.46 -0.31 -9.15
N SER A 52 33.68 -1.62 -9.10
CA SER A 52 34.97 -2.23 -9.45
C SER A 52 35.19 -2.41 -10.95
N ARG A 53 34.14 -2.58 -11.75
CA ARG A 53 34.22 -2.82 -13.20
C ARG A 53 32.87 -2.64 -13.91
N ALA A 54 32.89 -2.51 -15.23
CA ALA A 54 31.68 -2.54 -16.02
C ALA A 54 30.96 -3.90 -15.91
N LEU A 55 29.64 -3.88 -15.73
CA LEU A 55 28.81 -5.08 -15.73
C LEU A 55 28.69 -5.65 -17.16
N THR A 56 28.80 -6.97 -17.28
CA THR A 56 28.48 -7.67 -18.54
C THR A 56 26.98 -7.51 -18.86
N PRO A 57 26.56 -7.65 -20.14
CA PRO A 57 25.15 -7.59 -20.51
C PRO A 57 24.26 -8.56 -19.70
N SER A 58 24.76 -9.77 -19.42
CA SER A 58 24.05 -10.75 -18.60
C SER A 58 23.86 -10.32 -17.15
N GLN A 59 24.85 -9.63 -16.57
CA GLN A 59 24.79 -9.13 -15.20
C GLN A 59 23.84 -7.93 -15.10
N ARG A 60 23.88 -7.02 -16.08
CA ARG A 60 22.93 -5.91 -16.18
C ARG A 60 21.50 -6.41 -16.26
N LYS A 61 21.24 -7.43 -17.08
CA LYS A 61 19.92 -8.07 -17.16
C LYS A 61 19.47 -8.58 -15.78
N ARG A 62 20.31 -9.33 -15.06
CA ARG A 62 19.98 -9.82 -13.72
C ARG A 62 19.75 -8.70 -12.69
N GLU A 63 20.48 -7.60 -12.78
CA GLU A 63 20.27 -6.44 -11.91
C GLU A 63 18.89 -5.79 -12.14
N ILE A 64 18.47 -5.70 -13.40
CA ILE A 64 17.13 -5.25 -13.79
C ILE A 64 16.09 -6.24 -13.25
N ASP A 65 16.25 -7.54 -13.52
CA ASP A 65 15.32 -8.58 -13.05
C ASP A 65 15.14 -8.55 -11.51
N LEU A 66 16.22 -8.29 -10.75
CA LEU A 66 16.15 -8.14 -9.29
C LEU A 66 15.42 -6.87 -8.84
N SER A 67 15.57 -5.79 -9.61
CA SER A 67 14.87 -4.53 -9.34
C SER A 67 13.38 -4.66 -9.63
N ASP A 68 13.03 -5.32 -10.73
CA ASP A 68 11.65 -5.64 -11.09
C ASP A 68 11.01 -6.55 -10.03
N ALA A 69 11.69 -7.62 -9.62
CA ALA A 69 11.21 -8.49 -8.55
C ALA A 69 10.99 -7.75 -7.21
N THR A 70 11.84 -6.77 -6.89
CA THR A 70 11.66 -5.92 -5.70
C THR A 70 10.42 -5.03 -5.85
N ALA A 71 10.25 -4.40 -7.01
CA ALA A 71 9.11 -3.53 -7.29
C ALA A 71 7.79 -4.32 -7.29
N ASP A 72 7.78 -5.51 -7.88
CA ASP A 72 6.63 -6.41 -7.90
C ASP A 72 6.21 -6.82 -6.49
N LEU A 73 7.18 -7.20 -5.65
CA LEU A 73 6.89 -7.55 -4.26
C LEU A 73 6.33 -6.36 -3.47
N LEU A 74 6.95 -5.18 -3.58
CA LEU A 74 6.47 -3.97 -2.92
C LEU A 74 5.07 -3.55 -3.39
N THR A 75 4.78 -3.71 -4.68
CA THR A 75 3.47 -3.46 -5.29
C THR A 75 2.43 -4.46 -4.78
N ALA A 76 2.77 -5.75 -4.72
CA ALA A 76 1.89 -6.76 -4.16
C ALA A 76 1.54 -6.46 -2.68
N ILE A 77 2.51 -5.99 -1.90
CA ILE A 77 2.31 -5.58 -0.51
C ILE A 77 1.44 -4.33 -0.39
N SER A 78 1.62 -3.33 -1.27
CA SER A 78 0.84 -2.08 -1.21
C SER A 78 -0.65 -2.31 -1.49
N HIS A 79 -0.99 -3.30 -2.30
CA HIS A 79 -2.36 -3.71 -2.59
C HIS A 79 -2.89 -4.80 -1.65
N SER A 80 -2.05 -5.32 -0.75
CA SER A 80 -2.39 -6.41 0.13
C SER A 80 -3.32 -5.96 1.28
N PRO A 81 -4.27 -6.79 1.72
CA PRO A 81 -5.03 -6.56 2.95
C PRO A 81 -4.18 -6.68 4.23
N LEU A 82 -2.86 -6.89 4.09
CA LEU A 82 -1.89 -6.83 5.19
C LEU A 82 -1.49 -5.41 5.57
N ARG A 83 -1.72 -4.42 4.68
CA ARG A 83 -1.28 -3.04 4.89
C ARG A 83 -2.47 -2.11 4.95
N CYS A 84 -2.46 -1.18 5.92
CA CYS A 84 -3.37 -0.04 5.90
C CYS A 84 -2.88 1.00 4.88
N TYR A 85 -3.76 1.43 3.99
CA TYR A 85 -3.46 2.45 2.97
C TYR A 85 -3.01 3.79 3.55
N GLU A 86 -3.51 4.17 4.74
CA GLU A 86 -3.07 5.41 5.42
C GLU A 86 -1.57 5.40 5.76
N ALA A 87 -0.90 4.24 5.66
CA ALA A 87 0.54 4.08 5.79
C ALA A 87 1.07 4.84 7.00
N SER A 88 1.92 5.85 6.83
CA SER A 88 2.54 6.63 7.90
C SER A 88 1.56 7.43 8.78
N ARG A 89 0.32 7.64 8.32
CA ARG A 89 -0.77 8.29 9.09
C ARG A 89 -1.71 7.27 9.73
N CYS A 90 -1.35 6.00 9.72
CA CYS A 90 -2.20 4.96 10.27
C CYS A 90 -2.25 5.07 11.80
N LEU A 91 -3.44 5.21 12.37
CA LEU A 91 -3.62 5.37 13.82
C LEU A 91 -3.22 4.14 14.62
N SER A 92 -3.30 2.96 14.02
CA SER A 92 -2.76 1.75 14.64
C SER A 92 -1.25 1.89 14.87
N LEU A 93 -0.52 2.67 14.05
CA LEU A 93 0.90 2.97 14.28
C LEU A 93 1.11 3.87 15.50
N GLU A 94 0.34 4.95 15.60
CA GLU A 94 0.46 5.92 16.69
C GLU A 94 0.16 5.29 18.06
N SER A 95 -0.71 4.28 18.07
CA SER A 95 -1.12 3.54 19.27
C SER A 95 -0.28 2.30 19.56
N SER A 96 0.68 1.95 18.69
CA SER A 96 1.43 0.70 18.76
C SER A 96 2.89 0.95 19.14
N GLU A 97 3.40 0.24 20.13
CA GLU A 97 4.85 0.14 20.39
C GLU A 97 5.58 -0.70 19.31
N LEU A 98 4.85 -1.41 18.47
CA LEU A 98 5.41 -2.21 17.38
C LEU A 98 5.83 -1.33 16.21
N SER A 99 6.80 -1.83 15.44
CA SER A 99 7.26 -1.15 14.21
C SER A 99 6.11 -0.94 13.22
N SER A 100 6.32 0.00 12.29
CA SER A 100 5.28 0.41 11.36
C SER A 100 4.75 -0.67 10.43
N VAL A 101 5.49 -1.77 10.33
CA VAL A 101 5.13 -2.95 9.55
C VAL A 101 4.14 -3.85 10.30
N TYR A 102 4.11 -3.80 11.64
CA TYR A 102 3.38 -4.76 12.48
C TYR A 102 2.10 -4.21 13.11
N ALA A 103 1.99 -2.89 13.24
CA ALA A 103 0.89 -2.23 13.94
C ALA A 103 -0.51 -2.58 13.41
N THR A 104 -0.63 -2.91 12.12
CA THR A 104 -1.92 -3.20 11.48
C THR A 104 -2.27 -4.69 11.44
N LEU A 105 -1.39 -5.57 11.95
CA LEU A 105 -1.59 -7.01 11.79
C LEU A 105 -2.73 -7.56 12.63
N ALA A 106 -2.96 -6.99 13.81
CA ALA A 106 -4.05 -7.39 14.70
C ALA A 106 -5.40 -6.83 14.25
N SER A 107 -5.41 -5.64 13.62
CA SER A 107 -6.63 -4.89 13.31
C SER A 107 -7.47 -5.54 12.20
N ASP A 108 -8.79 -5.46 12.32
CA ASP A 108 -9.71 -5.77 11.22
C ASP A 108 -9.50 -4.78 10.06
N MET A 109 -9.84 -5.19 8.84
CA MET A 109 -9.70 -4.35 7.65
C MET A 109 -11.06 -4.01 7.06
N VAL A 110 -11.14 -2.81 6.51
CA VAL A 110 -12.29 -2.29 5.80
C VAL A 110 -11.83 -1.91 4.39
N TRP A 111 -12.58 -2.38 3.39
CA TRP A 111 -12.40 -1.94 2.02
C TRP A 111 -12.97 -0.53 1.85
N ASN A 112 -12.10 0.42 1.51
CA ASN A 112 -12.48 1.78 1.18
C ASN A 112 -12.83 1.87 -0.32
N PRO A 113 -14.12 2.08 -0.68
CA PRO A 113 -14.54 2.18 -2.06
C PRO A 113 -14.10 3.48 -2.75
N LEU A 114 -13.77 4.54 -1.99
CA LEU A 114 -13.35 5.83 -2.52
C LEU A 114 -11.92 5.74 -3.05
N THR A 115 -11.01 5.20 -2.24
CA THR A 115 -9.59 5.05 -2.58
C THR A 115 -9.27 3.72 -3.25
N LYS A 116 -10.24 2.79 -3.32
CA LYS A 116 -10.05 1.41 -3.79
C LYS A 116 -8.88 0.71 -3.07
N SER A 117 -8.81 0.86 -1.75
CA SER A 117 -7.74 0.31 -0.94
C SER A 117 -8.25 -0.23 0.39
N TRP A 118 -7.45 -1.09 1.03
CA TRP A 118 -7.74 -1.61 2.35
C TRP A 118 -7.21 -0.66 3.43
N ILE A 119 -8.04 -0.34 4.42
CA ILE A 119 -7.66 0.42 5.61
C ILE A 119 -7.95 -0.40 6.86
N CYS A 120 -7.18 -0.19 7.93
CA CYS A 120 -7.50 -0.80 9.22
C CYS A 120 -8.78 -0.18 9.80
N ILE A 121 -9.44 -0.93 10.68
CA ILE A 121 -10.69 -0.51 11.33
C ILE A 121 -10.51 0.78 12.14
N ASP A 122 -9.31 1.03 12.69
CA ASP A 122 -9.01 2.23 13.48
C ASP A 122 -9.02 3.48 12.60
N CYS A 123 -8.32 3.43 11.46
CA CYS A 123 -8.37 4.47 10.44
C CYS A 123 -9.78 4.64 9.87
N TYR A 124 -10.52 3.55 9.66
CA TYR A 124 -11.91 3.63 9.23
C TYR A 124 -12.75 4.41 10.24
N ASN A 125 -12.72 4.05 11.52
CA ASN A 125 -13.53 4.70 12.54
C ASN A 125 -13.19 6.19 12.67
N TYR A 126 -11.90 6.53 12.58
CA TYR A 126 -11.45 7.91 12.73
C TYR A 126 -11.77 8.78 11.51
N TYR A 127 -11.39 8.36 10.30
CA TYR A 127 -11.54 9.18 9.10
C TYR A 127 -12.88 8.98 8.39
N TYR A 128 -13.56 7.86 8.61
CA TYR A 128 -14.72 7.42 7.83
C TYR A 128 -15.86 6.86 8.68
N GLY A 129 -15.80 6.98 10.01
CA GLY A 129 -16.77 6.35 10.92
C GLY A 129 -18.19 6.88 10.78
N THR A 130 -18.37 8.11 10.29
CA THR A 130 -19.67 8.77 10.11
C THR A 130 -19.93 9.16 8.66
N GLU A 131 -21.19 9.34 8.28
CA GLU A 131 -21.53 9.76 6.91
C GLU A 131 -21.06 11.19 6.60
N GLU A 132 -21.03 12.07 7.59
CA GLU A 132 -20.51 13.44 7.44
C GLU A 132 -19.02 13.40 7.06
N LYS A 133 -18.22 12.59 7.77
CA LYS A 133 -16.79 12.43 7.46
C LYS A 133 -16.58 11.81 6.08
N LYS A 134 -17.40 10.82 5.71
CA LYS A 134 -17.36 10.24 4.35
C LYS A 134 -17.71 11.28 3.29
N GLN A 135 -18.66 12.18 3.56
CA GLN A 135 -19.06 13.23 2.62
C GLN A 135 -17.96 14.27 2.43
N VAL A 136 -17.31 14.73 3.50
CA VAL A 136 -16.15 15.63 3.42
C VAL A 136 -15.07 15.07 2.51
N ILE A 137 -14.75 13.78 2.65
CA ILE A 137 -13.75 13.15 1.80
C ILE A 137 -14.22 13.05 0.34
N ARG A 138 -15.50 12.74 0.09
CA ARG A 138 -16.05 12.75 -1.28
C ARG A 138 -15.95 14.12 -1.94
N ASP A 139 -16.23 15.18 -1.19
CA ASP A 139 -16.17 16.55 -1.70
C ASP A 139 -14.73 16.94 -2.05
N ILE A 140 -13.76 16.53 -1.23
CA ILE A 140 -12.32 16.69 -1.53
C ILE A 140 -11.93 15.95 -2.81
N PHE A 141 -12.36 14.68 -2.97
CA PHE A 141 -12.05 13.91 -4.17
C PHE A 141 -12.68 14.49 -5.43
N GLU A 142 -13.92 14.98 -5.35
CA GLU A 142 -14.59 15.60 -6.49
C GLU A 142 -13.89 16.93 -6.86
N LYS A 143 -13.45 17.71 -5.88
CA LYS A 143 -12.65 18.92 -6.12
C LYS A 143 -11.32 18.61 -6.81
N ILE A 144 -10.55 17.64 -6.31
CA ILE A 144 -9.28 17.22 -6.93
C ILE A 144 -9.51 16.79 -8.37
N LYS A 145 -10.55 15.99 -8.63
CA LYS A 145 -10.88 15.53 -9.98
C LYS A 145 -11.27 16.68 -10.92
N GLN A 146 -11.94 17.70 -10.42
CA GLN A 146 -12.24 18.90 -11.19
C GLN A 146 -10.96 19.70 -11.51
N GLU A 147 -10.05 19.84 -10.53
CA GLU A 147 -8.76 20.50 -10.71
C GLU A 147 -7.88 19.77 -11.72
N GLU A 148 -7.78 18.43 -11.65
CA GLU A 148 -7.08 17.58 -12.62
C GLU A 148 -7.65 17.77 -14.03
N LYS A 149 -8.98 17.78 -14.17
CA LYS A 149 -9.62 17.99 -15.46
C LYS A 149 -9.30 19.38 -16.04
N SER A 150 -9.36 20.42 -15.22
CA SER A 150 -8.97 21.77 -15.63
C SER A 150 -7.50 21.86 -16.03
N PHE A 151 -6.62 21.17 -15.30
CA PHE A 151 -5.20 21.08 -15.64
C PHE A 151 -4.98 20.38 -16.98
N ASP A 152 -5.62 19.24 -17.22
CA ASP A 152 -5.52 18.51 -18.49
C ASP A 152 -6.02 19.32 -19.69
N GLU A 153 -7.14 20.04 -19.51
CA GLU A 153 -7.68 20.95 -20.53
C GLU A 153 -6.72 22.12 -20.81
N TRP A 154 -6.09 22.67 -19.78
CA TRP A 154 -5.07 23.70 -19.92
C TRP A 154 -3.81 23.15 -20.64
N PHE A 155 -3.32 21.97 -20.24
CA PHE A 155 -2.12 21.35 -20.79
C PHE A 155 -2.26 21.02 -22.28
N LYS A 156 -3.41 20.46 -22.70
CA LYS A 156 -3.69 20.18 -24.12
C LYS A 156 -3.57 21.42 -24.99
N LYS A 157 -4.07 22.58 -24.52
CA LYS A 157 -3.95 23.85 -25.24
C LYS A 157 -2.50 24.34 -25.40
N GLN A 158 -1.57 23.88 -24.55
CA GLN A 158 -0.15 24.25 -24.65
C GLN A 158 0.64 23.35 -25.59
N VAL A 159 0.18 22.12 -25.83
CA VAL A 159 0.91 21.10 -26.62
C VAL A 159 0.45 21.04 -28.08
N GLU A 160 -0.71 21.63 -28.42
CA GLU A 160 -1.23 21.74 -29.81
C GLU A 160 -0.53 22.83 -30.67
N PHE A 161 0.80 22.98 -30.54
CA PHE A 161 1.62 23.82 -31.42
C PHE A 161 2.50 22.97 -32.36
#